data_AF-A0A7S1NVE1-F1
#
_entry.id   AF-A0A7S1NVE1-F1
#
_cell.length_a   1.000
_cell.length_b   1.000
_cell.length_c   1.000
_cell.angle_alpha   90.00
_cell.angle_beta   90.00
_cell.angle_gamma   90.00
#
_symmetry.space_group_name_H-M   'P 1'
#
loop_
_entity.id
_entity.type
_entity.pdbx_description
1 polymer ?
#
loop_
_entity_poly.entity_id
_entity_poly.type
_entity_poly.pdbx_seq_one_letter_code
_entity_poly.pdbx_strand_id
1 'polypeptide(L)'
;MEASLAVSLMLLGSVAFIFTLIYMLNSPDQHIRSYTWNVVTASIQIFMAIILQDAWTASLKWYMLPADAGPLLVNALYFGLLLSWHSILQVILAATCGVRCRRPQCHRSMVLNLKCWAVTFGVASGGMSKLAWSNLQDSFQDNLAAAALLPLVAFATLCGMFHCFDTLRYWVALSDDGRVDEYEEIWDSYTDKTEDSVLSMAVALVLVKAQHFAMSGTLPLVNGDLRPGTVMPSQAVDLCLTCLVWVPVIVLVDRCVPAHYPVFKRRLTLTAGNCIAFGLINSTTRWVLQECGPDTAGAMLSLPVALLVTALGMFLIYSLDFVADMERHTGSVEANIRQMVVPISTLIGFGWKKAFGDAAKRLVAEVDFFPDPVEHLILALILILWILPGWRAYFLPVIMEQELAKADTVFSKVAGSGEGAATSEKQTEQKALLTAP
;
A
#
# COMPACT_ATOMS: atom_id res chain seq x y z
N MET A 1 6.76 20.02 -32.17
CA MET A 1 5.27 19.99 -32.21
C MET A 1 4.73 18.99 -31.19
N GLU A 2 5.26 17.76 -31.16
CA GLU A 2 4.81 16.70 -30.23
C GLU A 2 4.96 17.05 -28.76
N ALA A 3 6.10 17.61 -28.34
CA ALA A 3 6.31 18.02 -26.95
C ALA A 3 5.30 19.09 -26.48
N SER A 4 5.00 20.09 -27.33
CA SER A 4 4.03 21.13 -27.01
C SER A 4 2.61 20.58 -26.91
N LEU A 5 2.22 19.69 -27.82
CA LEU A 5 0.91 19.01 -27.77
C LEU A 5 0.79 18.15 -26.50
N ALA A 6 1.83 17.39 -26.16
CA ALA A 6 1.86 16.58 -24.94
C ALA A 6 1.69 17.46 -23.70
N VAL A 7 2.47 18.54 -23.58
CA VAL A 7 2.35 19.49 -22.45
C VAL A 7 0.95 20.12 -22.39
N SER A 8 0.37 20.51 -23.53
CA SER A 8 -1.00 21.06 -23.56
C SER A 8 -2.05 20.04 -23.13
N LEU A 9 -1.99 18.80 -23.62
CA LEU A 9 -2.89 17.72 -23.20
C LEU A 9 -2.72 17.37 -21.71
N MET A 10 -1.48 17.36 -21.23
CA MET A 10 -1.15 17.12 -19.82
C MET A 10 -1.74 18.20 -18.92
N LEU A 11 -1.59 19.48 -19.27
CA LEU A 11 -2.15 20.60 -18.52
C LEU A 11 -3.69 20.55 -18.53
N LEU A 12 -4.31 20.39 -19.70
CA LEU A 12 -5.76 20.31 -19.82
C LEU A 12 -6.34 19.12 -19.05
N GLY A 13 -5.72 17.94 -19.19
CA GLY A 13 -6.11 16.73 -18.48
C GLY A 13 -5.96 16.86 -16.97
N SER A 14 -4.87 17.48 -16.50
CA SER A 14 -4.65 17.73 -15.07
C SER A 14 -5.69 18.69 -14.48
N VAL A 15 -6.05 19.75 -15.21
CA VAL A 15 -7.11 20.68 -14.79
C VAL A 15 -8.45 19.96 -14.70
N ALA A 16 -8.86 19.25 -15.75
CA ALA A 16 -10.11 18.48 -15.77
C ALA A 16 -10.14 17.44 -14.63
N PHE A 17 -9.02 16.77 -14.39
CA PHE A 17 -8.86 15.82 -13.29
C PHE A 17 -9.04 16.48 -11.92
N ILE A 18 -8.35 17.60 -11.65
CA ILE A 18 -8.46 18.32 -10.37
C ILE A 18 -9.91 18.77 -10.12
N PHE A 19 -10.59 19.33 -11.12
CA PHE A 19 -11.99 19.73 -10.97
C PHE A 19 -12.90 18.53 -10.71
N THR A 20 -12.72 17.43 -11.44
CA THR A 20 -13.49 16.18 -11.22
C THR A 20 -13.30 15.67 -9.79
N LEU A 21 -12.06 15.68 -9.32
CA LEU A 21 -11.71 15.27 -7.97
C LEU A 21 -12.36 16.17 -6.92
N ILE A 22 -12.36 17.49 -7.11
CA ILE A 22 -13.05 18.44 -6.24
C ILE A 22 -14.56 18.16 -6.22
N TYR A 23 -15.20 17.91 -7.37
CA TYR A 23 -16.62 17.56 -7.42
C TYR A 23 -16.91 16.27 -6.64
N MET A 24 -16.07 15.24 -6.77
CA MET A 24 -16.26 13.97 -6.08
C MET A 24 -15.99 14.06 -4.57
N LEU A 25 -14.99 14.86 -4.16
CA LEU A 25 -14.75 15.16 -2.74
C LEU A 25 -15.90 15.94 -2.08
N ASN A 26 -16.68 16.66 -2.88
CA ASN A 26 -17.86 17.41 -2.44
C ASN A 26 -19.17 16.75 -2.90
N SER A 27 -19.15 15.45 -3.24
CA SER A 27 -20.35 14.71 -3.62
C SER A 27 -21.39 14.76 -2.49
N PRO A 28 -22.70 14.91 -2.81
CA PRO A 28 -23.76 14.78 -1.83
C PRO A 28 -23.84 13.37 -1.24
N ASP A 29 -23.34 12.37 -1.98
CA ASP A 29 -23.23 10.99 -1.52
C ASP A 29 -22.04 10.81 -0.57
N GLN A 30 -22.33 10.36 0.66
CA GLN A 30 -21.33 10.16 1.70
C GLN A 30 -20.33 9.03 1.35
N HIS A 31 -20.76 7.99 0.63
CA HIS A 31 -19.90 6.87 0.23
C HIS A 31 -18.92 7.29 -0.85
N ILE A 32 -19.40 7.92 -1.93
CA ILE A 32 -18.54 8.47 -2.98
C ILE A 32 -17.54 9.47 -2.40
N ARG A 33 -17.97 10.35 -1.49
CA ARG A 33 -17.07 11.28 -0.81
C ARG A 33 -15.99 10.54 -0.03
N SER A 34 -16.38 9.57 0.81
CA SER A 34 -15.44 8.79 1.61
C SER A 34 -14.43 8.02 0.73
N TYR A 35 -14.89 7.38 -0.33
CA TYR A 35 -14.01 6.68 -1.27
C TYR A 35 -13.06 7.63 -2.00
N THR A 36 -13.54 8.79 -2.43
CA THR A 36 -12.70 9.78 -3.09
C THR A 36 -11.60 10.28 -2.16
N TRP A 37 -11.93 10.56 -0.90
CA TRP A 37 -10.92 10.92 0.11
C TRP A 37 -9.91 9.78 0.33
N ASN A 38 -10.38 8.53 0.40
CA ASN A 38 -9.52 7.35 0.52
C ASN A 38 -8.59 7.19 -0.69
N VAL A 39 -9.09 7.37 -1.92
CA VAL A 39 -8.29 7.31 -3.16
C VAL A 39 -7.21 8.38 -3.15
N VAL A 40 -7.56 9.63 -2.83
CA VAL A 40 -6.62 10.75 -2.76
C VAL A 40 -5.52 10.48 -1.75
N THR A 41 -5.91 10.07 -0.55
CA THR A 41 -4.95 9.78 0.52
C THR A 41 -4.07 8.60 0.21
N ALA A 42 -4.63 7.49 -0.28
CA ALA A 42 -3.87 6.33 -0.69
C ALA A 42 -2.87 6.72 -1.80
N SER A 43 -3.27 7.55 -2.76
CA SER A 43 -2.39 8.01 -3.85
C SER A 43 -1.22 8.85 -3.33
N ILE A 44 -1.49 9.82 -2.44
CA ILE A 44 -0.45 10.65 -1.80
C ILE A 44 0.52 9.78 -1.00
N GLN A 45 0.01 8.84 -0.21
CA GLN A 45 0.82 7.92 0.59
C GLN A 45 1.65 6.98 -0.27
N ILE A 46 1.05 6.38 -1.31
CA ILE A 46 1.75 5.50 -2.25
C ILE A 46 2.87 6.25 -2.94
N PHE A 47 2.61 7.48 -3.38
CA PHE A 47 3.63 8.33 -3.97
C PHE A 47 4.80 8.61 -3.01
N MET A 48 4.53 9.13 -1.81
CA MET A 48 5.57 9.45 -0.82
C MET A 48 6.38 8.23 -0.38
N ALA A 49 5.69 7.13 -0.09
CA ALA A 49 6.35 5.91 0.38
C ALA A 49 7.25 5.31 -0.70
N ILE A 50 6.79 5.29 -1.95
CA ILE A 50 7.54 4.67 -3.02
C ILE A 50 8.68 5.54 -3.51
N ILE A 51 8.53 6.86 -3.60
CA ILE A 51 9.64 7.73 -3.98
C ILE A 51 10.77 7.64 -2.95
N LEU A 52 10.44 7.56 -1.66
CA LEU A 52 11.42 7.31 -0.59
C LEU A 52 12.09 5.96 -0.78
N GLN A 53 11.29 4.92 -0.97
CA GLN A 53 11.76 3.55 -1.12
C GLN A 53 12.67 3.39 -2.35
N ASP A 54 12.31 3.97 -3.49
CA ASP A 54 13.06 3.86 -4.75
C ASP A 54 14.39 4.60 -4.62
N ALA A 55 14.39 5.82 -4.08
CA ALA A 55 15.59 6.62 -3.89
C ALA A 55 16.56 6.02 -2.84
N TRP A 56 16.02 5.53 -1.72
CA TRP A 56 16.79 4.83 -0.69
C TRP A 56 17.46 3.56 -1.26
N THR A 57 16.70 2.79 -2.04
CA THR A 57 17.20 1.55 -2.66
C THR A 57 18.26 1.83 -3.72
N ALA A 58 18.06 2.84 -4.56
CA ALA A 58 19.06 3.26 -5.54
C ALA A 58 20.36 3.68 -4.85
N SER A 59 20.26 4.47 -3.78
CA SER A 59 21.41 4.93 -3.00
C SER A 59 22.19 3.76 -2.37
N LEU A 60 21.49 2.83 -1.74
CA LEU A 60 22.14 1.67 -1.09
C LEU A 60 22.73 0.69 -2.10
N LYS A 61 22.09 0.46 -3.24
CA LYS A 61 22.70 -0.33 -4.31
C LYS A 61 23.99 0.29 -4.81
N TRP A 62 23.96 1.60 -5.09
CA TRP A 62 25.13 2.33 -5.57
C TRP A 62 26.29 2.29 -4.56
N TYR A 63 25.98 2.37 -3.27
CA TYR A 63 27.00 2.36 -2.21
C TYR A 63 27.51 0.95 -1.87
N MET A 64 26.62 -0.05 -1.80
CA MET A 64 26.95 -1.38 -1.23
C MET A 64 27.30 -2.43 -2.28
N LEU A 65 26.85 -2.29 -3.53
CA LEU A 65 27.06 -3.29 -4.57
C LEU A 65 28.16 -2.88 -5.54
N PRO A 66 29.13 -3.76 -5.84
CA PRO A 66 30.03 -3.52 -6.95
C PRO A 66 29.25 -3.55 -8.28
N ALA A 67 29.81 -2.92 -9.31
CA ALA A 67 29.16 -2.78 -10.63
C ALA A 67 28.83 -4.14 -11.29
N ASP A 68 29.57 -5.19 -10.94
CA ASP A 68 29.45 -6.56 -11.42
C ASP A 68 28.77 -7.51 -10.42
N ALA A 69 28.03 -6.96 -9.44
CA ALA A 69 27.32 -7.76 -8.45
C ALA A 69 26.40 -8.80 -9.09
N GLY A 70 26.63 -10.08 -8.78
CA GLY A 70 25.78 -11.17 -9.24
C GLY A 70 24.35 -11.12 -8.69
N PRO A 71 23.39 -11.83 -9.33
CA PRO A 71 21.97 -11.78 -8.97
C PRO A 71 21.69 -12.23 -7.53
N LEU A 72 22.51 -13.14 -6.97
CA LEU A 72 22.38 -13.57 -5.58
C LEU A 72 22.63 -12.43 -4.59
N LEU A 73 23.68 -11.63 -4.80
CA LEU A 73 24.02 -10.52 -3.90
C LEU A 73 22.97 -9.41 -4.01
N VAL A 74 22.47 -9.14 -5.21
CA VAL A 74 21.37 -8.19 -5.45
C VAL A 74 20.10 -8.65 -4.72
N ASN A 75 19.75 -9.94 -4.81
CA ASN A 75 18.62 -10.52 -4.09
C ASN A 75 18.80 -10.43 -2.56
N ALA A 76 19.99 -10.76 -2.05
CA ALA A 76 20.30 -10.67 -0.63
C ALA A 76 20.13 -9.23 -0.12
N LEU A 77 20.58 -8.22 -0.89
CA LEU A 77 20.35 -6.82 -0.56
C LEU A 77 18.85 -6.52 -0.48
N TYR A 78 18.04 -6.92 -1.47
CA TYR A 78 16.60 -6.63 -1.44
C TYR A 78 15.86 -7.27 -0.26
N PHE A 79 16.17 -8.52 0.08
CA PHE A 79 15.59 -9.16 1.27
C PHE A 79 16.08 -8.49 2.56
N GLY A 80 17.34 -8.06 2.62
CA GLY A 80 17.85 -7.23 3.72
C GLY A 80 17.10 -5.91 3.86
N LEU A 81 16.82 -5.22 2.74
CA LEU A 81 16.04 -3.98 2.73
C LEU A 81 14.59 -4.21 3.12
N LEU A 82 13.96 -5.30 2.66
CA LEU A 82 12.62 -5.69 3.10
C LEU A 82 12.56 -5.82 4.63
N LEU A 83 13.51 -6.55 5.21
CA LEU A 83 13.61 -6.70 6.67
C LEU A 83 13.89 -5.37 7.38
N SER A 84 14.72 -4.50 6.81
CA SER A 84 15.02 -3.20 7.41
C SER A 84 13.79 -2.27 7.42
N TRP A 85 13.07 -2.17 6.30
CA TRP A 85 11.86 -1.34 6.21
C TRP A 85 10.77 -1.84 7.15
N HIS A 86 10.60 -3.15 7.24
CA HIS A 86 9.64 -3.73 8.15
C HIS A 86 10.06 -3.52 9.62
N SER A 87 11.34 -3.64 9.95
CA SER A 87 11.84 -3.32 11.30
C SER A 87 11.63 -1.85 11.67
N ILE A 88 11.85 -0.93 10.72
CA ILE A 88 11.59 0.51 10.90
C ILE A 88 10.10 0.76 11.17
N LEU A 89 9.20 0.12 10.41
CA LEU A 89 7.75 0.16 10.65
C LEU A 89 7.43 -0.26 12.10
N GLN A 90 7.92 -1.41 12.54
CA GLN A 90 7.65 -1.95 13.89
C GLN A 90 8.10 -0.98 14.98
N VAL A 91 9.34 -0.48 14.89
CA VAL A 91 9.92 0.44 15.87
C VAL A 91 9.17 1.76 15.93
N ILE A 92 8.85 2.35 14.77
CA ILE A 92 8.16 3.66 14.73
C ILE A 92 6.73 3.55 15.26
N LEU A 93 6.01 2.47 14.95
CA LEU A 93 4.66 2.27 15.49
C LEU A 93 4.68 2.04 17.00
N ALA A 94 5.59 1.21 17.50
CA ALA A 94 5.76 1.00 18.95
C ALA A 94 6.11 2.30 19.69
N ALA A 95 7.02 3.10 19.12
CA ALA A 95 7.40 4.40 19.68
C ALA A 95 6.25 5.40 19.64
N THR A 96 5.43 5.38 18.58
CA THR A 96 4.28 6.27 18.43
C THR A 96 3.16 5.95 19.42
N CYS A 97 2.92 4.67 19.71
CA CYS A 97 1.96 4.24 20.74
C CYS A 97 2.42 4.55 22.16
N GLY A 98 3.73 4.74 22.37
CA GLY A 98 4.29 4.93 23.70
C GLY A 98 4.49 3.63 24.47
N VAL A 99 4.68 2.49 23.78
CA VAL A 99 4.93 1.18 24.42
C VAL A 99 6.19 1.22 25.30
N ARG A 100 7.21 1.98 24.90
CA ARG A 100 8.43 2.23 25.71
C ARG A 100 8.68 3.69 26.06
N CYS A 101 7.81 4.58 25.60
CA CYS A 101 7.95 6.02 25.80
C CYS A 101 6.81 6.54 26.68
N ARG A 102 6.89 7.80 27.08
CA ARG A 102 5.78 8.42 27.81
C ARG A 102 4.50 8.32 26.97
N ARG A 103 3.46 7.68 27.52
CA ARG A 103 2.16 7.53 26.85
C ARG A 103 1.68 8.88 26.31
N PRO A 104 1.17 8.93 25.07
CA PRO A 104 0.75 10.18 24.46
C PRO A 104 -0.44 10.76 25.21
N GLN A 105 -0.39 12.07 25.50
CA GLN A 105 -1.48 12.77 26.20
C GLN A 105 -2.74 12.94 25.34
N CYS A 106 -2.59 12.88 24.01
CA CYS A 106 -3.69 13.07 23.06
C CYS A 106 -3.85 11.81 22.20
N HIS A 107 -4.85 11.00 22.53
CA HIS A 107 -5.20 9.77 21.81
C HIS A 107 -5.45 10.03 20.31
N ARG A 108 -6.16 11.11 19.99
CA ARG A 108 -6.43 11.51 18.60
C ARG A 108 -5.15 11.72 17.80
N SER A 109 -4.16 12.42 18.36
CA SER A 109 -2.86 12.64 17.70
C SER A 109 -2.09 11.33 17.51
N MET A 110 -2.13 10.44 18.50
CA MET A 110 -1.52 9.12 18.41
C MET A 110 -2.13 8.29 17.27
N VAL A 111 -3.45 8.16 17.22
CA VAL A 111 -4.14 7.37 16.20
C VAL A 111 -3.85 7.90 14.78
N LEU A 112 -3.85 9.24 14.61
CA LEU A 112 -3.42 9.87 13.36
C LEU A 112 -1.96 9.54 13.01
N ASN A 113 -1.04 9.58 13.97
CA ASN A 113 0.36 9.25 13.73
C ASN A 113 0.56 7.78 13.37
N LEU A 114 -0.15 6.87 14.05
CA LEU A 114 -0.08 5.45 13.74
C LEU A 114 -0.56 5.18 12.33
N LYS A 115 -1.71 5.72 11.92
CA LYS A 115 -2.18 5.57 10.54
C LYS A 115 -1.20 6.16 9.53
N CYS A 116 -0.66 7.35 9.83
CA CYS A 116 0.33 8.03 9.01
C CYS A 116 1.55 7.15 8.72
N TRP A 117 2.18 6.65 9.77
CA TRP A 117 3.40 5.85 9.66
C TRP A 117 3.13 4.43 9.18
N ALA A 118 2.05 3.80 9.65
CA ALA A 118 1.68 2.44 9.28
C ALA A 118 1.49 2.32 7.77
N VAL A 119 0.73 3.24 7.17
CA VAL A 119 0.52 3.20 5.73
C VAL A 119 1.77 3.59 4.96
N THR A 120 2.51 4.62 5.39
CA THR A 120 3.73 5.07 4.69
C THR A 120 4.79 3.97 4.66
N PHE A 121 5.16 3.41 5.81
CA PHE A 121 6.16 2.36 5.88
C PHE A 121 5.62 1.00 5.41
N GLY A 122 4.31 0.78 5.50
CA GLY A 122 3.63 -0.36 4.91
C GLY A 122 3.79 -0.43 3.40
N VAL A 123 3.51 0.68 2.71
CA VAL A 123 3.69 0.76 1.26
C VAL A 123 5.17 0.66 0.89
N ALA A 124 6.09 1.30 1.64
CA ALA A 124 7.53 1.16 1.39
C ALA A 124 8.01 -0.29 1.56
N SER A 125 7.60 -0.96 2.64
CA SER A 125 7.90 -2.37 2.90
C SER A 125 7.33 -3.29 1.83
N GLY A 126 6.10 -3.05 1.39
CA GLY A 126 5.51 -3.80 0.29
C GLY A 126 6.16 -3.50 -1.07
N GLY A 127 6.64 -2.27 -1.30
CA GLY A 127 7.46 -1.90 -2.46
C GLY A 127 8.75 -2.72 -2.52
N MET A 128 9.44 -2.84 -1.39
CA MET A 128 10.60 -3.70 -1.25
C MET A 128 10.30 -5.18 -1.39
N SER A 129 9.21 -5.66 -0.78
CA SER A 129 8.78 -7.06 -0.90
C SER A 129 8.54 -7.43 -2.36
N LYS A 130 7.81 -6.58 -3.10
CA LYS A 130 7.62 -6.72 -4.55
C LYS A 130 8.95 -6.83 -5.30
N LEU A 131 9.90 -5.95 -5.00
CA LEU A 131 11.18 -5.92 -5.70
C LEU A 131 12.02 -7.19 -5.40
N ALA A 132 12.08 -7.61 -4.13
CA ALA A 132 12.78 -8.81 -3.70
C ALA A 132 12.22 -10.07 -4.38
N TRP A 133 10.91 -10.28 -4.29
CA TRP A 133 10.26 -11.46 -4.86
C TRP A 133 10.23 -11.44 -6.39
N SER A 134 10.07 -10.28 -7.02
CA SER A 134 10.16 -10.16 -8.48
C SER A 134 11.55 -10.47 -9.00
N ASN A 135 12.61 -9.97 -8.35
CA ASN A 135 13.98 -10.22 -8.79
C ASN A 135 14.39 -11.69 -8.57
N LEU A 136 13.87 -12.33 -7.51
CA LEU A 136 13.97 -13.77 -7.34
C LEU A 136 13.23 -14.52 -8.46
N GLN A 137 12.03 -14.07 -8.85
CA GLN A 137 11.29 -14.65 -9.98
C GLN A 137 12.04 -14.52 -11.31
N ASP A 138 12.75 -13.39 -11.51
CA ASP A 138 13.55 -13.15 -12.72
C ASP A 138 14.70 -14.16 -12.87
N SER A 139 15.11 -14.82 -11.78
CA SER A 139 16.09 -15.92 -11.82
C SER A 139 15.51 -17.22 -12.40
N PHE A 140 14.19 -17.32 -12.56
CA PHE A 140 13.47 -18.47 -13.13
C PHE A 140 12.81 -18.15 -14.47
N GLN A 141 13.33 -17.17 -15.21
CA GLN A 141 12.77 -16.71 -16.49
C GLN A 141 12.68 -17.81 -17.57
N ASP A 142 13.40 -18.91 -17.43
CA ASP A 142 13.41 -20.04 -18.38
C ASP A 142 12.51 -21.21 -17.92
N ASN A 143 11.87 -21.11 -16.75
CA ASN A 143 11.08 -22.18 -16.16
C ASN A 143 9.75 -21.66 -15.63
N LEU A 144 8.69 -21.80 -16.43
CA LEU A 144 7.34 -21.37 -16.08
C LEU A 144 6.82 -22.04 -14.80
N ALA A 145 7.10 -23.32 -14.58
CA ALA A 145 6.64 -24.04 -13.39
C ALA A 145 7.27 -23.47 -12.11
N ALA A 146 8.58 -23.18 -12.14
CA ALA A 146 9.27 -22.54 -11.01
C ALA A 146 8.76 -21.11 -10.77
N ALA A 147 8.58 -20.32 -11.84
CA ALA A 147 8.04 -18.97 -11.76
C ALA A 147 6.60 -18.94 -11.21
N ALA A 148 5.77 -19.94 -11.53
CA ALA A 148 4.39 -20.09 -11.07
C ALA A 148 4.29 -20.66 -9.63
N LEU A 149 5.30 -21.39 -9.15
CA LEU A 149 5.37 -21.86 -7.77
C LEU A 149 5.79 -20.74 -6.80
N LEU A 150 6.55 -19.76 -7.26
CA LEU A 150 7.13 -18.72 -6.42
C LEU A 150 6.10 -17.89 -5.61
N PRO A 151 4.90 -17.53 -6.12
CA PRO A 151 3.88 -16.88 -5.31
C PRO A 151 3.49 -17.65 -4.05
N LEU A 152 3.42 -18.99 -4.11
CA LEU A 152 3.10 -19.81 -2.94
C LEU A 152 4.25 -19.78 -1.92
N VAL A 153 5.49 -19.82 -2.41
CA VAL A 153 6.69 -19.66 -1.57
C VAL A 153 6.71 -18.28 -0.91
N ALA A 154 6.40 -17.23 -1.67
CA ALA A 154 6.33 -15.85 -1.18
C ALA A 154 5.24 -15.71 -0.09
N PHE A 155 4.06 -16.26 -0.34
CA PHE A 155 2.95 -16.25 0.61
C PHE A 155 3.33 -16.95 1.92
N ALA A 156 3.89 -18.17 1.84
CA ALA A 156 4.29 -18.93 3.02
C ALA A 156 5.41 -18.24 3.80
N THR A 157 6.42 -17.72 3.10
CA THR A 157 7.57 -17.04 3.71
C THR A 157 7.16 -15.75 4.41
N LEU A 158 6.33 -14.92 3.76
CA LEU A 158 5.84 -13.68 4.37
C LEU A 158 4.90 -13.97 5.55
N CYS A 159 4.03 -14.98 5.46
CA CYS A 159 3.22 -15.42 6.61
C CYS A 159 4.10 -15.84 7.79
N GLY A 160 5.14 -16.65 7.54
CA GLY A 160 6.08 -17.08 8.58
C GLY A 160 6.83 -15.90 9.20
N MET A 161 7.32 -14.98 8.37
CA MET A 161 7.99 -13.76 8.82
C MET A 161 7.08 -12.92 9.73
N PHE A 162 5.83 -12.67 9.31
CA PHE A 162 4.88 -11.90 10.10
C PHE A 162 4.45 -12.59 11.39
N HIS A 163 4.35 -13.93 11.39
CA HIS A 163 4.13 -14.67 12.63
C HIS A 163 5.30 -14.52 13.63
N CYS A 164 6.54 -14.48 13.15
CA CYS A 164 7.69 -14.17 14.00
C CYS A 164 7.62 -12.75 14.58
N PHE A 165 7.23 -11.75 13.77
CA PHE A 165 7.05 -10.37 14.25
C PHE A 165 5.87 -10.24 15.21
N ASP A 166 4.78 -10.95 14.99
CA ASP A 166 3.63 -11.03 15.91
C ASP A 166 4.05 -11.58 17.28
N THR A 167 4.81 -12.69 17.30
CA THR A 167 5.36 -13.26 18.53
C THR A 167 6.29 -12.28 19.25
N LEU A 168 7.14 -11.57 18.50
CA LEU A 168 8.03 -10.54 19.05
C LEU A 168 7.23 -9.37 19.63
N ARG A 169 6.20 -8.89 18.92
CA ARG A 169 5.33 -7.81 19.37
C ARG A 169 4.59 -8.19 20.66
N TYR A 170 4.04 -9.39 20.72
CA TYR A 170 3.39 -9.92 21.93
C TYR A 170 4.36 -9.96 23.12
N TRP A 171 5.60 -10.40 22.91
CA TRP A 171 6.61 -10.39 23.97
C TRP A 171 7.00 -8.97 24.41
N VAL A 172 7.07 -8.02 23.47
CA VAL A 172 7.32 -6.61 23.80
C VAL A 172 6.15 -6.00 24.57
N ALA A 173 4.91 -6.32 24.21
CA ALA A 173 3.72 -5.85 24.91
C ALA A 173 3.69 -6.34 26.37
N LEU A 174 4.01 -7.62 26.62
CA LEU A 174 4.07 -8.14 27.99
C LEU A 174 5.27 -7.68 28.82
N SER A 175 6.20 -6.89 28.26
CA SER A 175 7.51 -6.65 28.89
C SER A 175 7.51 -5.63 30.02
N ASP A 176 6.48 -4.80 30.15
CA ASP A 176 6.40 -3.75 31.17
C ASP A 176 5.55 -4.15 32.40
N ASP A 177 4.28 -4.52 32.22
CA ASP A 177 3.31 -4.81 33.28
C ASP A 177 2.75 -6.25 33.22
N GLY A 178 3.19 -7.04 32.24
CA GLY A 178 2.77 -8.43 32.04
C GLY A 178 1.33 -8.57 31.53
N ARG A 179 0.72 -7.49 31.04
CA ARG A 179 -0.60 -7.47 30.40
C ARG A 179 -0.48 -6.75 29.05
N VAL A 180 -1.51 -6.89 28.23
CA VAL A 180 -1.60 -6.14 26.97
C VAL A 180 -2.57 -5.00 27.19
N ASP A 181 -2.11 -3.76 27.05
CA ASP A 181 -2.95 -2.58 27.20
C ASP A 181 -3.63 -2.15 25.87
N GLU A 182 -4.51 -1.15 25.95
CA GLU A 182 -5.23 -0.65 24.76
C GLU A 182 -4.29 -0.01 23.72
N TYR A 183 -3.17 0.59 24.16
CA TYR A 183 -2.19 1.21 23.25
C TYR A 183 -1.46 0.14 22.44
N GLU A 184 -1.14 -0.97 23.07
CA GLU A 184 -0.50 -2.13 22.47
C GLU A 184 -1.45 -2.89 21.55
N GLU A 185 -2.73 -3.04 21.91
CA GLU A 185 -3.73 -3.62 21.02
C GLU A 185 -3.92 -2.77 19.75
N ILE A 186 -3.92 -1.43 19.89
CA ILE A 186 -3.98 -0.53 18.75
C ILE A 186 -2.70 -0.65 17.89
N TRP A 187 -1.52 -0.70 18.50
CA TRP A 187 -0.25 -0.93 17.78
C TRP A 187 -0.31 -2.22 16.98
N ASP A 188 -0.74 -3.31 17.62
CA ASP A 188 -0.87 -4.63 17.03
C ASP A 188 -1.84 -4.61 15.85
N SER A 189 -3.03 -4.03 16.03
CA SER A 189 -4.06 -3.91 15.00
C SER A 189 -3.58 -3.15 13.75
N TYR A 190 -2.86 -2.04 13.92
CA TYR A 190 -2.34 -1.26 12.79
C TYR A 190 -1.24 -2.00 12.04
N THR A 191 -0.41 -2.72 12.78
CA THR A 191 0.69 -3.49 12.21
C THR A 191 0.18 -4.71 11.43
N ASP A 192 -0.74 -5.51 11.99
CA ASP A 192 -1.34 -6.67 11.32
C ASP A 192 -2.02 -6.28 9.99
N LYS A 193 -2.82 -5.18 10.00
CA LYS A 193 -3.43 -4.64 8.77
C LYS A 193 -2.38 -4.21 7.73
N THR A 194 -1.23 -3.71 8.19
CA THR A 194 -0.14 -3.27 7.32
C THR A 194 0.60 -4.46 6.72
N GLU A 195 0.85 -5.50 7.51
CA GLU A 195 1.46 -6.76 7.08
C GLU A 195 0.62 -7.45 6.00
N ASP A 196 -0.70 -7.46 6.15
CA ASP A 196 -1.62 -7.97 5.14
C ASP A 196 -1.52 -7.24 3.80
N SER A 197 -1.35 -5.91 3.85
CA SER A 197 -1.13 -5.09 2.65
C SER A 197 0.21 -5.40 1.98
N VAL A 198 1.28 -5.52 2.78
CA VAL A 198 2.63 -5.90 2.30
C VAL A 198 2.60 -7.27 1.62
N LEU A 199 1.98 -8.26 2.28
CA LEU A 199 1.84 -9.62 1.77
C LEU A 199 1.07 -9.64 0.44
N SER A 200 -0.14 -9.10 0.46
CA SER A 200 -1.05 -9.17 -0.67
C SER A 200 -0.47 -8.46 -1.89
N MET A 201 0.22 -7.34 -1.68
CA MET A 201 0.85 -6.59 -2.76
C MET A 201 2.04 -7.34 -3.38
N ALA A 202 2.87 -8.00 -2.57
CA ALA A 202 4.01 -8.78 -3.06
C ALA A 202 3.56 -10.02 -3.83
N VAL A 203 2.66 -10.82 -3.24
CA VAL A 203 2.15 -12.06 -3.83
C VAL A 203 1.38 -11.78 -5.11
N ALA A 204 0.53 -10.74 -5.12
CA ALA A 204 -0.24 -10.38 -6.30
C ALA A 204 0.66 -9.98 -7.49
N LEU A 205 1.75 -9.25 -7.26
CA LEU A 205 2.68 -8.90 -8.33
C LEU A 205 3.29 -10.15 -8.96
N VAL A 206 3.81 -11.07 -8.14
CA VAL A 206 4.48 -12.29 -8.62
C VAL A 206 3.49 -13.22 -9.33
N LEU A 207 2.24 -13.28 -8.88
CA LEU A 207 1.13 -13.97 -9.56
C LEU A 207 0.87 -13.38 -10.94
N VAL A 208 0.68 -12.06 -11.03
CA VAL A 208 0.41 -11.38 -12.31
C VAL A 208 1.60 -11.50 -13.26
N LYS A 209 2.85 -11.47 -12.75
CA LYS A 209 4.05 -11.75 -13.55
C LYS A 209 4.07 -13.18 -14.09
N ALA A 210 3.73 -14.18 -13.28
CA ALA A 210 3.66 -15.58 -13.71
C ALA A 210 2.54 -15.80 -14.75
N GLN A 211 1.38 -15.19 -14.53
CA GLN A 211 0.26 -15.19 -15.48
C GLN A 211 0.67 -14.57 -16.81
N HIS A 212 1.37 -13.42 -16.76
CA HIS A 212 1.93 -12.81 -17.96
C HIS A 212 2.93 -13.73 -18.66
N PHE A 213 3.86 -14.33 -17.92
CA PHE A 213 4.85 -15.25 -18.48
C PHE A 213 4.21 -16.45 -19.17
N ALA A 214 3.12 -17.00 -18.62
CA ALA A 214 2.35 -18.06 -19.24
C ALA A 214 1.73 -17.64 -20.60
N MET A 215 1.33 -16.37 -20.74
CA MET A 215 0.67 -15.86 -21.95
C MET A 215 1.65 -15.39 -23.04
N SER A 216 2.74 -14.71 -22.65
CA SER A 216 3.66 -14.09 -23.59
C SER A 216 4.93 -14.91 -23.84
N GLY A 217 5.20 -15.92 -23.00
CA GLY A 217 6.48 -16.62 -22.98
C GLY A 217 7.66 -15.77 -22.48
N THR A 218 7.39 -14.57 -21.95
CA THR A 218 8.41 -13.66 -21.43
C THR A 218 8.01 -13.07 -20.08
N LEU A 219 8.92 -13.13 -19.11
CA LEU A 219 8.67 -12.57 -17.79
C LEU A 219 8.83 -11.04 -17.82
N PRO A 220 7.79 -10.26 -17.45
CA PRO A 220 7.86 -8.81 -17.52
C PRO A 220 8.71 -8.25 -16.37
N LEU A 221 9.16 -7.00 -16.51
CA LEU A 221 9.87 -6.29 -15.45
C LEU A 221 8.93 -6.01 -14.25
N VAL A 222 9.50 -5.61 -13.12
CA VAL A 222 8.77 -5.30 -11.87
C VAL A 222 7.60 -4.32 -12.09
N ASN A 223 7.75 -3.37 -13.02
CA ASN A 223 6.74 -2.35 -13.33
C ASN A 223 5.73 -2.80 -14.41
N GLY A 224 5.77 -4.07 -14.84
CA GLY A 224 4.95 -4.59 -15.94
C GLY A 224 5.49 -4.28 -17.34
N ASP A 225 6.56 -3.50 -17.42
CA ASP A 225 7.24 -3.15 -18.67
C ASP A 225 7.86 -4.39 -19.32
N LEU A 226 7.91 -4.39 -20.64
CA LEU A 226 8.58 -5.42 -21.43
C LEU A 226 10.10 -5.26 -21.33
N ARG A 227 10.81 -6.38 -21.46
CA ARG A 227 12.28 -6.34 -21.53
C ARG A 227 12.72 -5.71 -22.86
N PRO A 228 13.81 -4.91 -22.88
CA PRO A 228 14.33 -4.36 -24.13
C PRO A 228 14.53 -5.46 -25.19
N GLY A 229 14.06 -5.22 -26.41
CA GLY A 229 14.15 -6.16 -27.53
C GLY A 229 13.05 -7.21 -27.62
N THR A 230 12.13 -7.28 -26.66
CA THR A 230 10.94 -8.14 -26.78
C THR A 230 9.87 -7.45 -27.63
N VAL A 231 9.40 -8.13 -28.69
CA VAL A 231 8.30 -7.63 -29.52
C VAL A 231 7.04 -7.59 -28.68
N MET A 232 6.33 -6.46 -28.70
CA MET A 232 5.11 -6.27 -27.94
C MET A 232 3.97 -7.08 -28.58
N PRO A 233 3.50 -8.17 -27.95
CA PRO A 233 2.37 -8.90 -28.49
C PRO A 233 1.10 -8.07 -28.29
N SER A 234 0.10 -8.20 -29.18
CA SER A 234 -1.20 -7.51 -29.12
C SER A 234 -2.11 -7.96 -27.95
N GLN A 235 -1.51 -8.43 -26.85
CA GLN A 235 -2.16 -9.12 -25.73
C GLN A 235 -2.68 -8.17 -24.63
N ALA A 236 -2.85 -6.87 -24.91
CA ALA A 236 -3.39 -5.94 -23.91
C ALA A 236 -4.80 -6.37 -23.48
N VAL A 237 -5.64 -6.76 -24.45
CA VAL A 237 -7.00 -7.27 -24.19
C VAL A 237 -6.97 -8.56 -23.39
N ASP A 238 -6.08 -9.50 -23.72
CA ASP A 238 -5.97 -10.77 -23.00
C ASP A 238 -5.56 -10.56 -21.53
N LEU A 239 -4.64 -9.63 -21.28
CA LEU A 239 -4.27 -9.22 -19.91
C LEU A 239 -5.46 -8.61 -19.16
N CYS A 240 -6.27 -7.79 -19.82
CA CYS A 240 -7.49 -7.24 -19.22
C CYS A 240 -8.49 -8.37 -18.88
N LEU A 241 -8.76 -9.27 -19.82
CA LEU A 241 -9.70 -10.38 -19.64
C LEU A 241 -9.27 -11.33 -18.53
N THR A 242 -7.96 -11.59 -18.41
CA THR A 242 -7.44 -12.42 -17.34
C THR A 242 -7.55 -11.78 -15.95
N CYS A 243 -7.77 -10.46 -15.84
CA CYS A 243 -8.14 -9.83 -14.56
C CYS A 243 -9.50 -10.30 -14.06
N LEU A 244 -10.44 -10.59 -14.98
CA LEU A 244 -11.79 -11.02 -14.63
C LEU A 244 -11.82 -12.39 -13.94
N VAL A 245 -10.78 -13.21 -14.12
CA VAL A 245 -10.61 -14.51 -13.44
C VAL A 245 -10.48 -14.34 -11.92
N TRP A 246 -9.98 -13.20 -11.44
CA TRP A 246 -9.81 -12.97 -10.01
C TRP A 246 -11.11 -12.58 -9.29
N VAL A 247 -12.14 -12.15 -10.01
CA VAL A 247 -13.48 -11.87 -9.45
C VAL A 247 -14.13 -13.14 -8.88
N PRO A 248 -14.29 -14.26 -9.63
CA PRO A 248 -14.80 -15.49 -9.05
C PRO A 248 -13.86 -16.05 -7.98
N VAL A 249 -12.55 -15.81 -8.03
CA VAL A 249 -11.62 -16.20 -6.95
C VAL A 249 -11.98 -15.50 -5.64
N ILE A 250 -12.30 -14.20 -5.65
CA ILE A 250 -12.75 -13.47 -4.44
C ILE A 250 -14.02 -14.11 -3.87
N VAL A 251 -15.00 -14.41 -4.73
CA VAL A 251 -16.25 -15.06 -4.31
C VAL A 251 -15.98 -16.46 -3.75
N LEU A 252 -15.11 -17.24 -4.38
CA LEU A 252 -14.71 -18.57 -3.92
C LEU A 252 -13.98 -18.51 -2.57
N VAL A 253 -13.06 -17.55 -2.39
CA VAL A 253 -12.41 -17.31 -1.10
C VAL A 253 -13.45 -16.97 -0.04
N ASP A 254 -14.43 -16.12 -0.38
CA ASP A 254 -15.48 -15.73 0.54
C ASP A 254 -16.35 -16.91 1.01
N ARG A 255 -16.71 -17.80 0.08
CA ARG A 255 -17.60 -18.95 0.32
C ARG A 255 -16.89 -20.19 0.85
N CYS A 256 -15.66 -20.45 0.43
CA CYS A 256 -14.95 -21.69 0.73
C CYS A 256 -13.99 -21.59 1.91
N VAL A 257 -13.46 -20.40 2.23
CA VAL A 257 -12.57 -20.23 3.39
C VAL A 257 -13.41 -20.08 4.65
N PRO A 258 -13.28 -21.00 5.63
CA PRO A 258 -14.07 -20.95 6.85
C PRO A 258 -13.91 -19.65 7.65
N ALA A 259 -14.99 -19.22 8.31
CA ALA A 259 -15.01 -17.99 9.09
C ALA A 259 -14.02 -17.98 10.27
N HIS A 260 -13.57 -19.14 10.76
CA HIS A 260 -12.57 -19.24 11.84
C HIS A 260 -11.13 -18.95 11.38
N TYR A 261 -10.89 -18.72 10.08
CA TYR A 261 -9.61 -18.23 9.55
C TYR A 261 -9.73 -16.82 8.93
N PRO A 262 -10.14 -15.79 9.70
CA PRO A 262 -10.46 -14.47 9.17
C PRO A 262 -9.23 -13.78 8.55
N VAL A 263 -8.03 -13.93 9.13
CA VAL A 263 -6.80 -13.32 8.62
C VAL A 263 -6.40 -13.94 7.28
N PHE A 264 -6.41 -15.26 7.18
CA PHE A 264 -6.09 -15.97 5.93
C PHE A 264 -7.08 -15.60 4.81
N LYS A 265 -8.39 -15.59 5.15
CA LYS A 265 -9.46 -15.15 4.24
C LYS A 265 -9.20 -13.72 3.73
N ARG A 266 -8.94 -12.79 4.64
CA ARG A 266 -8.63 -11.38 4.34
C ARG A 266 -7.41 -11.23 3.43
N ARG A 267 -6.31 -11.94 3.72
CA ARG A 267 -5.07 -11.95 2.90
C ARG A 267 -5.32 -12.44 1.48
N LEU A 268 -6.07 -13.53 1.31
CA LEU A 268 -6.41 -14.06 -0.01
C LEU A 268 -7.29 -13.09 -0.80
N THR A 269 -8.33 -12.52 -0.18
CA THR A 269 -9.21 -11.54 -0.83
C THR A 269 -8.43 -10.30 -1.27
N LEU A 270 -7.56 -9.75 -0.40
CA LEU A 270 -6.71 -8.61 -0.75
C LEU A 270 -5.72 -8.95 -1.87
N THR A 271 -5.16 -10.15 -1.87
CA THR A 271 -4.24 -10.62 -2.92
C THR A 271 -4.95 -10.70 -4.27
N ALA A 272 -6.14 -11.30 -4.31
CA ALA A 272 -6.94 -11.37 -5.53
C ALA A 272 -7.35 -9.98 -6.04
N GLY A 273 -7.77 -9.08 -5.14
CA GLY A 273 -8.05 -7.69 -5.47
C GLY A 273 -6.83 -6.97 -6.06
N ASN A 274 -5.65 -7.13 -5.46
CA ASN A 274 -4.40 -6.58 -6.00
C ASN A 274 -3.99 -7.22 -7.34
N CYS A 275 -4.35 -8.48 -7.61
CA CYS A 275 -4.13 -9.09 -8.93
C CYS A 275 -4.98 -8.41 -10.01
N ILE A 276 -6.24 -8.06 -9.71
CA ILE A 276 -7.09 -7.26 -10.61
C ILE A 276 -6.43 -5.91 -10.88
N ALA A 277 -6.03 -5.21 -9.81
CA ALA A 277 -5.37 -3.91 -9.92
C ALA A 277 -4.11 -3.97 -10.80
N PHE A 278 -3.20 -4.91 -10.55
CA PHE A 278 -1.98 -5.06 -11.34
C PHE A 278 -2.20 -5.57 -12.76
N GLY A 279 -3.20 -6.42 -12.99
CA GLY A 279 -3.54 -6.81 -14.35
C GLY A 279 -4.09 -5.63 -15.16
N LEU A 280 -4.97 -4.80 -14.56
CA LEU A 280 -5.53 -3.61 -15.20
C LEU A 280 -4.48 -2.54 -15.49
N ILE A 281 -3.53 -2.28 -14.56
CA ILE A 281 -2.46 -1.31 -14.81
C ILE A 281 -1.56 -1.77 -15.97
N ASN A 282 -1.21 -3.06 -16.00
CA ASN A 282 -0.34 -3.62 -17.03
C ASN A 282 -1.03 -3.62 -18.39
N SER A 283 -2.32 -4.00 -18.43
CA SER A 283 -3.16 -3.92 -19.63
C SER A 283 -3.25 -2.50 -20.17
N THR A 284 -3.62 -1.53 -19.32
CA THR A 284 -3.81 -0.12 -19.72
C THR A 284 -2.51 0.50 -20.21
N THR A 285 -1.41 0.27 -19.50
CA THR A 285 -0.08 0.77 -19.89
C THR A 285 0.32 0.24 -21.27
N ARG A 286 0.03 -1.03 -21.55
CA ARG A 286 0.35 -1.64 -22.84
C ARG A 286 -0.52 -1.15 -23.97
N TRP A 287 -1.83 -1.02 -23.73
CA TRP A 287 -2.74 -0.47 -24.72
C TRP A 287 -2.29 0.93 -25.13
N VAL A 288 -1.99 1.80 -24.17
CA VAL A 288 -1.49 3.15 -24.45
C VAL A 288 -0.14 3.13 -25.20
N LEU A 289 0.80 2.26 -24.82
CA LEU A 289 2.07 2.10 -25.54
C LEU A 289 1.90 1.62 -26.98
N GLN A 290 0.92 0.74 -27.24
CA GLN A 290 0.62 0.25 -28.60
C GLN A 290 0.07 1.36 -29.49
N GLU A 291 -0.85 2.17 -28.96
CA GLU A 291 -1.50 3.24 -29.72
C GLU A 291 -0.59 4.46 -29.92
N CYS A 292 0.24 4.81 -28.93
CA CYS A 292 1.14 5.98 -29.00
C CYS A 292 2.49 5.71 -29.67
N GLY A 293 2.77 4.44 -30.01
CA GLY A 293 4.02 4.02 -30.64
C GLY A 293 5.21 3.93 -29.67
N PRO A 294 6.24 3.12 -30.01
CA PRO A 294 7.39 2.87 -29.14
C PRO A 294 8.30 4.10 -28.94
N ASP A 295 8.29 5.05 -29.87
CA ASP A 295 9.19 6.22 -29.85
C ASP A 295 8.77 7.30 -28.83
N THR A 296 7.54 7.24 -28.30
CA THR A 296 7.04 8.17 -27.27
C THR A 296 7.33 7.72 -25.84
N ALA A 297 8.29 6.79 -25.65
CA ALA A 297 8.62 6.23 -24.36
C ALA A 297 9.14 7.28 -23.33
N GLY A 298 8.77 7.08 -22.06
CA GLY A 298 9.23 7.86 -20.90
C GLY A 298 8.15 8.76 -20.29
N ALA A 299 8.57 9.83 -19.60
CA ALA A 299 7.68 10.66 -18.78
C ALA A 299 6.49 11.30 -19.52
N MET A 300 6.61 11.46 -20.85
CA MET A 300 5.51 11.99 -21.68
C MET A 300 4.33 11.02 -21.79
N LEU A 301 4.56 9.70 -21.71
CA LEU A 301 3.52 8.69 -21.81
C LEU A 301 2.97 8.28 -20.43
N SER A 302 3.82 8.29 -19.41
CA SER A 302 3.43 7.88 -18.06
C SER A 302 2.32 8.75 -17.47
N LEU A 303 2.27 10.05 -17.78
CA LEU A 303 1.21 10.93 -17.27
C LEU A 303 -0.16 10.67 -17.95
N PRO A 304 -0.27 10.61 -19.29
CA PRO A 304 -1.51 10.16 -19.93
C PRO A 304 -2.02 8.82 -19.43
N VAL A 305 -1.12 7.85 -19.21
CA VAL A 305 -1.48 6.56 -18.59
C VAL A 305 -2.05 6.77 -17.19
N ALA A 306 -1.41 7.58 -16.35
CA ALA A 306 -1.91 7.88 -15.00
C ALA A 306 -3.29 8.53 -15.01
N LEU A 307 -3.52 9.50 -15.92
CA LEU A 307 -4.81 10.17 -16.08
C LEU A 307 -5.90 9.19 -16.54
N LEU A 308 -5.60 8.34 -17.53
CA LEU A 308 -6.53 7.33 -18.03
C LEU A 308 -6.87 6.29 -16.96
N VAL A 309 -5.86 5.75 -16.28
CA VAL A 309 -6.03 4.81 -15.16
C VAL A 309 -6.88 5.44 -14.06
N THR A 310 -6.70 6.75 -13.79
CA THR A 310 -7.52 7.46 -12.81
C THR A 310 -8.97 7.58 -13.27
N ALA A 311 -9.22 7.99 -14.52
CA ALA A 311 -10.57 8.08 -15.07
C ALA A 311 -11.30 6.72 -15.02
N LEU A 312 -10.62 5.65 -15.46
CA LEU A 312 -11.15 4.29 -15.41
C LEU A 312 -11.39 3.81 -13.98
N GLY A 313 -10.44 4.05 -13.06
CA GLY A 313 -10.57 3.68 -11.66
C GLY A 313 -11.74 4.39 -10.98
N MET A 314 -11.94 5.68 -11.23
CA MET A 314 -13.06 6.44 -10.67
C MET A 314 -14.40 5.98 -11.25
N PHE A 315 -14.46 5.69 -12.56
CA PHE A 315 -15.63 5.09 -13.19
C PHE A 315 -15.99 3.71 -12.59
N LEU A 316 -14.97 2.87 -12.33
CA LEU A 316 -15.17 1.57 -11.68
C LEU A 316 -15.67 1.73 -10.25
N ILE A 317 -15.11 2.65 -9.46
CA ILE A 317 -15.60 2.93 -8.10
C ILE A 317 -17.07 3.35 -8.13
N TYR A 318 -17.46 4.25 -9.03
CA TYR A 318 -18.84 4.69 -9.17
C TYR A 318 -19.78 3.55 -9.58
N SER A 319 -19.35 2.72 -10.53
CA SER A 319 -20.13 1.57 -10.99
C SER A 319 -20.32 0.53 -9.88
N LEU A 320 -19.27 0.27 -9.10
CA LEU A 320 -19.32 -0.66 -7.97
C LEU A 320 -20.22 -0.13 -6.84
N ASP A 321 -20.15 1.16 -6.53
CA ASP A 321 -21.02 1.80 -5.54
C ASP A 321 -22.49 1.74 -5.96
N PHE A 322 -22.78 2.03 -7.23
CA PHE A 322 -24.11 1.90 -7.79
C PHE A 322 -24.65 0.46 -7.69
N VAL A 323 -23.83 -0.55 -8.00
CA VAL A 323 -24.21 -1.96 -7.85
C VAL A 323 -24.44 -2.34 -6.38
N ALA A 324 -23.58 -1.85 -5.47
CA ALA A 324 -23.71 -2.07 -4.03
C ALA A 324 -25.04 -1.50 -3.48
N ASP A 325 -25.44 -0.31 -3.94
CA ASP A 325 -26.69 0.33 -3.52
C ASP A 325 -27.96 -0.35 -4.08
N MET A 326 -27.85 -1.03 -5.23
CA MET A 326 -28.95 -1.82 -5.79
C MET A 326 -29.23 -3.08 -4.96
N GLU A 327 -28.21 -3.70 -4.36
CA GLU A 327 -28.34 -4.93 -3.58
C GLU A 327 -28.79 -4.68 -2.14
N ARG A 328 -30.04 -4.25 -1.95
CA ARG A 328 -30.63 -3.96 -0.63
C ARG A 328 -30.74 -5.14 0.36
N HIS A 329 -30.29 -6.36 0.02
CA HIS A 329 -30.68 -7.57 0.77
C HIS A 329 -29.57 -8.54 1.22
N THR A 330 -28.29 -8.39 0.82
CA THR A 330 -27.22 -9.29 1.31
C THR A 330 -25.93 -8.55 1.67
N GLY A 331 -25.76 -8.21 2.96
CA GLY A 331 -24.62 -7.41 3.45
C GLY A 331 -23.21 -8.00 3.20
N SER A 332 -23.09 -9.28 2.85
CA SER A 332 -21.81 -9.91 2.49
C SER A 332 -21.32 -9.47 1.10
N VAL A 333 -22.21 -9.33 0.12
CA VAL A 333 -21.82 -8.94 -1.24
C VAL A 333 -21.44 -7.46 -1.27
N GLU A 334 -22.22 -6.61 -0.59
CA GLU A 334 -21.89 -5.21 -0.38
C GLU A 334 -20.49 -5.06 0.22
N ALA A 335 -20.17 -5.79 1.30
CA ALA A 335 -18.86 -5.74 1.92
C ALA A 335 -17.72 -6.14 0.95
N ASN A 336 -17.94 -7.16 0.11
CA ASN A 336 -16.97 -7.61 -0.88
C ASN A 336 -16.78 -6.57 -2.01
N ILE A 337 -17.86 -5.94 -2.48
CA ILE A 337 -17.79 -4.87 -3.48
C ILE A 337 -17.03 -3.67 -2.92
N ARG A 338 -17.34 -3.25 -1.70
CA ARG A 338 -16.64 -2.13 -1.04
C ARG A 338 -15.16 -2.42 -0.80
N GLN A 339 -14.77 -3.68 -0.58
CA GLN A 339 -13.35 -4.09 -0.48
C GLN A 339 -12.57 -3.90 -1.78
N MET A 340 -13.23 -3.90 -2.95
CA MET A 340 -12.56 -3.66 -4.25
C MET A 340 -12.11 -2.22 -4.45
N VAL A 341 -12.67 -1.26 -3.70
CA VAL A 341 -12.26 0.14 -3.76
C VAL A 341 -10.79 0.31 -3.38
N VAL A 342 -10.28 -0.47 -2.43
CA VAL A 342 -8.88 -0.38 -1.97
C VAL A 342 -7.90 -0.74 -3.09
N PRO A 343 -7.97 -1.92 -3.72
CA PRO A 343 -7.13 -2.24 -4.88
C PRO A 343 -7.25 -1.24 -6.04
N ILE A 344 -8.44 -0.70 -6.32
CA ILE A 344 -8.62 0.32 -7.37
C ILE A 344 -7.90 1.61 -7.00
N SER A 345 -7.99 2.03 -5.73
CA SER A 345 -7.24 3.19 -5.22
C SER A 345 -5.73 2.97 -5.34
N THR A 346 -5.27 1.75 -5.07
CA THR A 346 -3.88 1.34 -5.23
C THR A 346 -3.43 1.37 -6.69
N LEU A 347 -4.26 0.91 -7.63
CA LEU A 347 -4.05 1.01 -9.07
C LEU A 347 -3.83 2.47 -9.51
N ILE A 348 -4.69 3.38 -9.06
CA ILE A 348 -4.57 4.82 -9.33
C ILE A 348 -3.24 5.35 -8.80
N GLY A 349 -2.91 5.06 -7.54
CA GLY A 349 -1.65 5.47 -6.93
C GLY A 349 -0.41 4.97 -7.69
N PHE A 350 -0.43 3.74 -8.23
CA PHE A 350 0.67 3.21 -9.05
C PHE A 350 0.80 3.88 -10.41
N GLY A 351 -0.30 4.29 -11.04
CA GLY A 351 -0.26 5.08 -12.27
C GLY A 351 0.52 6.38 -12.05
N TRP A 352 0.18 7.10 -10.99
CA TRP A 352 0.87 8.33 -10.61
C TRP A 352 2.32 8.09 -10.16
N LYS A 353 2.61 6.99 -9.45
CA LYS A 353 3.99 6.60 -9.09
C LYS A 353 4.89 6.58 -10.32
N LYS A 354 4.45 5.94 -11.42
CA LYS A 354 5.23 5.88 -12.66
C LYS A 354 5.46 7.26 -13.25
N ALA A 355 4.41 8.08 -13.33
CA ALA A 355 4.47 9.43 -13.88
C ALA A 355 5.47 10.33 -13.13
N PHE A 356 5.39 10.36 -11.80
CA PHE A 356 6.31 11.16 -11.01
C PHE A 356 7.73 10.58 -10.98
N GLY A 357 7.87 9.25 -10.94
CA GLY A 357 9.18 8.61 -10.99
C GLY A 357 9.94 8.94 -12.27
N ASP A 358 9.26 8.92 -13.42
CA ASP A 358 9.89 9.27 -14.70
C ASP A 358 10.18 10.77 -14.80
N ALA A 359 9.33 11.63 -14.22
CA ALA A 359 9.59 13.06 -14.14
C ALA A 359 10.80 13.38 -13.25
N ALA A 360 10.91 12.74 -12.08
CA ALA A 360 12.03 12.91 -11.16
C ALA A 360 13.36 12.46 -11.79
N LYS A 361 13.37 11.30 -12.48
CA LYS A 361 14.55 10.81 -13.21
C LYS A 361 15.02 11.79 -14.27
N ARG A 362 14.10 12.38 -15.02
CA ARG A 362 14.44 13.40 -16.02
C ARG A 362 14.99 14.66 -15.37
N LEU A 363 14.40 15.10 -14.26
CA LEU A 363 14.90 16.27 -13.54
C LEU A 363 16.33 16.07 -13.03
N VAL A 364 16.62 14.91 -12.44
CA VAL A 364 17.97 14.59 -11.95
C VAL A 364 18.96 14.41 -13.10
N ALA A 365 18.54 13.89 -14.25
CA ALA A 365 19.42 13.75 -15.41
C ALA A 365 19.84 15.10 -16.05
N GLU A 366 19.13 16.19 -15.75
CA GLU A 366 19.44 17.53 -16.25
C GLU A 366 20.28 18.36 -15.25
N VAL A 367 20.48 17.84 -14.03
CA VAL A 367 21.14 18.55 -12.94
C VAL A 367 22.26 17.69 -12.38
N ASP A 368 23.50 18.18 -12.47
CA ASP A 368 24.71 17.42 -12.09
C ASP A 368 25.34 17.93 -10.78
N PHE A 369 24.57 18.09 -9.70
CA PHE A 369 25.14 18.53 -8.41
C PHE A 369 25.73 17.38 -7.60
N PHE A 370 25.07 16.23 -7.60
CA PHE A 370 25.47 15.02 -6.86
C PHE A 370 25.35 13.79 -7.74
N PRO A 371 25.92 12.63 -7.36
CA PRO A 371 25.64 11.38 -8.05
C PRO A 371 24.13 11.10 -8.09
N ASP A 372 23.61 10.65 -9.23
CA ASP A 372 22.15 10.54 -9.47
C ASP A 372 21.38 9.88 -8.32
N PRO A 373 21.84 8.75 -7.72
CA PRO A 373 21.09 8.11 -6.63
C PRO A 373 20.94 9.00 -5.40
N VAL A 374 21.96 9.80 -5.09
CA VAL A 374 21.98 10.74 -3.95
C VAL A 374 21.05 11.92 -4.24
N GLU A 375 21.09 12.44 -5.46
CA GLU A 375 20.23 13.56 -5.86
C GLU A 375 18.74 13.17 -5.84
N HIS A 376 18.41 11.96 -6.34
CA HIS A 376 17.08 11.39 -6.20
C HIS A 376 16.63 11.28 -4.73
N LEU A 377 17.52 10.90 -3.82
CA LEU A 377 17.21 10.79 -2.40
C LEU A 377 16.95 12.15 -1.76
N ILE A 378 17.76 13.17 -2.09
CA ILE A 378 17.55 14.54 -1.62
C ILE A 378 16.18 15.05 -2.10
N LEU A 379 15.87 14.89 -3.38
CA LEU A 379 14.58 15.30 -3.94
C LEU A 379 13.40 14.58 -3.26
N ALA A 380 13.50 13.26 -3.06
CA ALA A 380 12.49 12.49 -2.37
C ALA A 380 12.25 12.98 -0.94
N LEU A 381 13.34 13.25 -0.18
CA LEU A 381 13.25 13.75 1.18
C LEU A 381 12.62 15.14 1.25
N ILE A 382 12.97 16.06 0.34
CA ILE A 382 12.37 17.40 0.27
C ILE A 382 10.85 17.28 0.04
N LEU A 383 10.43 16.45 -0.91
CA LEU A 383 9.02 16.24 -1.21
C LEU A 383 8.26 15.66 -0.01
N ILE A 384 8.84 14.69 0.70
CA ILE A 384 8.19 14.06 1.86
C ILE A 384 8.09 15.04 3.03
N LEU A 385 9.17 15.80 3.30
CA LEU A 385 9.18 16.82 4.35
C LEU A 385 8.12 17.90 4.11
N TRP A 386 7.76 18.15 2.84
CA TRP A 386 6.71 19.10 2.49
C TRP A 386 5.30 18.49 2.52
N ILE A 387 5.11 17.33 1.87
CA ILE A 387 3.78 16.75 1.63
C ILE A 387 3.25 16.05 2.88
N LEU A 388 4.10 15.30 3.61
CA LEU A 388 3.66 14.46 4.73
C LEU A 388 3.03 15.27 5.87
N PRO A 389 3.58 16.43 6.31
CA PRO A 389 2.95 17.24 7.34
C PRO A 389 1.59 17.80 6.91
N GLY A 390 1.48 18.29 5.67
CA GLY A 390 0.23 18.81 5.11
C GLY A 390 -0.84 17.73 5.01
N TRP A 391 -0.46 16.55 4.50
CA TRP A 391 -1.36 15.41 4.43
C TRP A 391 -1.85 14.96 5.82
N ARG A 392 -0.94 14.82 6.79
CA ARG A 392 -1.27 14.47 8.18
C ARG A 392 -2.22 15.49 8.83
N ALA A 393 -1.99 16.78 8.61
CA ALA A 393 -2.75 17.84 9.26
C ALA A 393 -4.15 18.03 8.66
N TYR A 394 -4.28 17.93 7.33
CA TYR A 394 -5.51 18.33 6.63
C TYR A 394 -6.33 17.17 6.06
N PHE A 395 -5.69 16.13 5.52
CA PHE A 395 -6.39 15.04 4.84
C PHE A 395 -6.75 13.91 5.81
N LEU A 396 -5.78 13.53 6.63
CA LEU A 396 -5.93 12.37 7.51
C LEU A 396 -7.08 12.51 8.54
N PRO A 397 -7.30 13.67 9.19
CA PRO A 397 -8.39 13.82 10.15
C PRO A 397 -9.78 13.69 9.53
N VAL A 398 -9.95 14.09 8.26
CA VAL A 398 -11.23 14.00 7.53
C VAL A 398 -11.57 12.53 7.26
N ILE A 399 -10.58 11.73 6.87
CA ILE A 399 -10.77 10.30 6.57
C ILE A 399 -10.97 9.49 7.84
N MET A 400 -10.20 9.83 8.88
CA MET A 400 -10.20 9.08 10.12
C MET A 400 -11.31 9.50 11.08
N GLU A 401 -12.22 10.41 10.72
CA GLU A 401 -13.25 10.92 11.63
C GLU A 401 -14.00 9.80 12.35
N GLN A 402 -14.38 8.73 11.63
CA GLN A 402 -15.06 7.57 12.22
C GLN A 402 -14.16 6.74 13.14
N GLU A 403 -12.89 6.52 12.76
CA GLU A 403 -11.93 5.77 13.57
C GLU A 403 -11.54 6.55 14.84
N LEU A 404 -11.44 7.88 14.73
CA LEU A 404 -11.18 8.80 15.83
C LEU A 404 -12.35 8.82 16.82
N ALA A 405 -13.58 8.94 16.33
CA ALA A 405 -14.75 8.88 17.19
C ALA A 405 -14.84 7.55 17.95
N LYS A 406 -14.52 6.43 17.30
CA LYS A 406 -14.43 5.11 17.95
C LYS A 406 -13.35 5.10 19.02
N ALA A 407 -12.13 5.53 18.70
CA ALA A 407 -11.03 5.60 19.66
C ALA A 407 -11.41 6.43 20.89
N ASP A 408 -11.99 7.62 20.68
CA ASP A 408 -12.44 8.49 21.78
C ASP A 408 -13.45 7.78 22.70
N THR A 409 -14.37 6.98 22.14
CA THR A 409 -15.33 6.20 22.96
C THR A 409 -14.67 5.08 23.76
N VAL A 410 -13.64 4.41 23.24
CA VAL A 410 -12.96 3.33 23.97
C VAL A 410 -12.13 3.91 25.11
N PHE A 411 -11.30 4.92 24.82
CA PHE A 411 -10.50 5.59 25.85
C PHE A 411 -11.35 6.26 26.94
N SER A 412 -12.51 6.83 26.59
CA SER A 412 -13.43 7.39 27.60
C SER A 412 -13.95 6.33 28.56
N LYS A 413 -14.22 5.10 28.07
CA LYS A 413 -14.66 3.98 28.93
C LYS A 413 -13.54 3.53 29.85
N VAL A 414 -12.31 3.45 29.34
CA VAL A 414 -11.15 3.06 30.14
C VAL A 414 -10.86 4.09 31.23
N ALA A 415 -10.84 5.38 30.90
CA ALA A 415 -10.67 6.46 31.86
C ALA A 415 -11.73 6.44 32.98
N GLY A 416 -13.01 6.25 32.62
CA GLY A 416 -14.10 6.16 33.59
C GLY A 416 -14.03 4.92 34.50
N SER A 417 -13.53 3.79 33.99
CA SER A 417 -13.37 2.57 34.78
C SER A 417 -12.22 2.67 35.82
N GLY A 418 -11.14 3.37 35.46
CA GLY A 418 -9.97 3.55 36.32
C GLY A 418 -10.26 4.45 37.53
N GLU A 419 -11.02 5.53 37.35
CA GLU A 419 -11.43 6.39 38.47
C GLU A 419 -12.36 5.65 39.44
N GLY A 420 -13.27 4.79 38.95
CA GLY A 420 -14.13 3.97 39.79
C GLY A 420 -13.36 2.96 40.64
N ALA A 421 -12.39 2.26 40.04
CA ALA A 421 -11.57 1.27 40.73
C ALA A 421 -10.62 1.91 41.76
N ALA A 422 -9.92 2.99 41.39
CA ALA A 422 -9.00 3.69 42.30
C ALA A 422 -9.75 4.35 43.48
N THR A 423 -10.98 4.84 43.25
CA THR A 423 -11.82 5.38 44.33
C THR A 423 -12.35 4.28 45.24
N SER A 424 -12.74 3.14 44.67
CA SER A 424 -13.17 1.96 45.45
C SER A 424 -12.02 1.37 46.29
N GLU A 425 -10.81 1.31 45.74
CA GLU A 425 -9.63 0.80 46.44
C GLU A 425 -9.24 1.75 47.58
N LYS A 426 -9.18 3.07 47.33
CA LYS A 426 -8.97 4.07 48.41
C LYS A 426 -10.06 4.04 49.47
N GLN A 427 -11.33 3.86 49.10
CA GLN A 427 -12.42 3.72 50.07
C GLN A 427 -12.30 2.42 50.89
N THR A 428 -11.80 1.35 50.28
CA THR A 428 -11.58 0.06 50.96
C THR A 428 -10.38 0.15 51.91
N GLU A 429 -9.29 0.76 51.48
CA GLU A 429 -8.11 1.05 52.32
C GLU A 429 -8.45 1.97 53.49
N GLN A 430 -9.23 3.02 53.25
CA GLN A 430 -9.69 3.95 54.28
C GLN A 430 -10.64 3.29 55.29
N LYS A 431 -11.53 2.38 54.82
CA LYS A 431 -12.35 1.54 55.72
C LYS A 431 -11.51 0.56 56.53
N ALA A 432 -10.48 -0.05 55.95
CA ALA A 432 -9.58 -0.94 56.65
C ALA A 432 -8.76 -0.21 57.74
N LEU A 433 -8.30 1.02 57.46
CA LEU A 433 -7.62 1.87 58.44
C LEU A 433 -8.52 2.30 59.61
N LEU A 434 -9.82 2.51 59.36
CA LEU A 434 -10.79 2.87 60.40
C LEU A 434 -11.27 1.68 61.25
N THR A 435 -10.96 0.45 60.86
CA THR A 435 -11.41 -0.79 61.54
C THR A 435 -10.28 -1.58 62.18
N ALA A 436 -9.04 -1.11 62.10
CA ALA A 436 -7.91 -1.70 62.81
C ALA A 436 -8.00 -1.34 64.32
N PRO A 437 -7.98 -2.33 65.23
CA PRO A 437 -8.20 -2.15 66.67
C PRO A 437 -7.04 -1.50 67.43
#